data_AF-A0A6G3C6H4-F1
#
_entry.id   AF-A0A6G3C6H4-F1
#
_cell.length_a   1.000
_cell.length_b   1.000
_cell.length_c   1.000
_cell.angle_alpha   90.00
_cell.angle_beta   90.00
_cell.angle_gamma   90.00
#
_symmetry.space_group_name_H-M   'P 1'
#
loop_
_entity.id
_entity.type
_entity.pdbx_description
1 polymer ?
#
loop_
_entity_poly.entity_id
_entity_poly.type
_entity_poly.pdbx_seq_one_letter_code
_entity_poly.pdbx_strand_id
1 'polypeptide(L)' 'MATAPEKARTVLERFPAGGPRGSWPAEEFAAAQRAQGTNAQVVMDLPTDQFLVVTDTSTE' A
#
# COMPACT_ATOMS: atom_id res chain seq x y z
N MET A 1 -19.13 -8.96 -17.97
CA MET A 1 -17.78 -8.49 -17.60
C MET A 1 -17.74 -8.50 -16.09
N ALA A 2 -17.03 -9.44 -15.47
CA ALA A 2 -17.03 -9.60 -14.02
C ALA A 2 -16.27 -8.42 -13.39
N THR A 3 -16.98 -7.55 -12.69
CA THR A 3 -16.38 -6.62 -11.73
C THR A 3 -15.68 -7.48 -10.67
N ALA A 4 -14.35 -7.36 -10.60
CA ALA A 4 -13.55 -7.99 -9.56
C ALA A 4 -14.13 -7.62 -8.18
N PRO A 5 -14.07 -8.51 -7.18
CA PRO A 5 -14.57 -8.20 -5.84
C PRO A 5 -13.93 -6.89 -5.40
N GLU A 6 -14.76 -5.98 -4.90
CA GLU A 6 -14.35 -4.70 -4.33
C GLU A 6 -13.55 -5.02 -3.06
N LYS A 7 -12.27 -5.38 -3.25
CA LYS A 7 -11.34 -5.66 -2.16
C LYS A 7 -11.22 -4.37 -1.37
N ALA A 8 -11.78 -4.37 -0.17
CA ALA A 8 -11.61 -3.28 0.77
C ALA A 8 -10.11 -3.18 1.07
N ARG A 9 -9.51 -2.06 0.65
CA ARG A 9 -8.10 -1.75 0.92
C ARG A 9 -8.01 -0.96 2.21
N THR A 10 -7.28 -1.50 3.17
CA THR A 10 -7.01 -0.80 4.43
C THR A 10 -5.64 -0.14 4.33
N VAL A 11 -5.54 1.16 4.60
CA VAL A 11 -4.25 1.86 4.66
C VAL A 11 -3.55 1.48 5.96
N LEU A 12 -2.37 0.89 5.86
CA LEU A 12 -1.52 0.53 6.99
C LEU A 12 -0.64 1.70 7.42
N GLU A 13 0.01 2.38 6.46
CA GLU A 13 0.97 3.46 6.72
C GLU A 13 1.06 4.42 5.53
N ARG A 14 1.48 5.68 5.79
CA ARG A 14 1.65 6.71 4.75
C ARG A 14 3.07 7.27 4.75
N PHE A 15 3.63 7.44 3.56
CA PHE A 15 4.98 7.93 3.35
C PHE A 15 4.97 9.15 2.41
N PRO A 16 5.73 10.21 2.70
CA PRO A 16 5.83 11.36 1.81
C PRO A 16 6.56 11.00 0.51
N ALA A 17 6.02 11.39 -0.65
CA ALA A 17 6.66 11.10 -1.94
C ALA A 17 7.90 11.98 -2.21
N GLY A 18 7.97 13.16 -1.61
CA GLY A 18 9.07 14.13 -1.78
C GLY A 18 10.35 13.83 -0.99
N GLY A 19 10.49 12.67 -0.34
CA GLY A 19 11.69 12.31 0.42
C GLY A 19 12.90 12.00 -0.49
N PRO A 20 14.15 12.11 0.01
CA PRO A 20 15.36 11.87 -0.78
C PRO A 20 15.50 10.43 -1.31
N ARG A 21 14.67 9.50 -0.81
CA ARG A 21 14.66 8.08 -1.19
C ARG A 21 13.43 7.67 -2.00
N GLY A 22 12.57 8.62 -2.41
CA GLY A 22 11.36 8.34 -3.19
C GLY A 22 10.43 7.31 -2.51
N SER A 23 9.98 6.31 -3.27
CA SER A 23 9.08 5.24 -2.80
C SER A 23 9.74 4.19 -1.90
N TRP A 24 11.08 4.18 -1.80
CA TRP A 24 11.81 3.11 -1.13
C TRP A 24 11.36 2.81 0.31
N PRO A 25 11.09 3.81 1.18
CA PRO A 25 10.57 3.54 2.53
C PRO A 25 9.23 2.81 2.54
N ALA A 26 8.33 3.15 1.61
CA ALA A 26 7.03 2.50 1.48
C ALA A 26 7.18 1.06 0.96
N GLU A 27 8.12 0.84 0.04
CA GLU A 27 8.45 -0.49 -0.49
C GLU A 27 9.05 -1.40 0.58
N GLU A 28 9.96 -0.89 1.40
CA GLU A 28 10.57 -1.65 2.51
C GLU A 28 9.50 -2.04 3.54
N PHE A 29 8.64 -1.10 3.93
CA PHE A 29 7.54 -1.38 4.85
C PHE A 29 6.57 -2.41 4.27
N ALA A 30 6.18 -2.27 2.99
CA ALA A 30 5.34 -3.26 2.32
C ALA A 30 6.01 -4.65 2.24
N ALA A 31 7.32 -4.70 2.02
CA ALA A 31 8.08 -5.96 2.03
C ALA A 31 8.10 -6.60 3.42
N ALA A 32 8.30 -5.82 4.48
CA ALA A 32 8.23 -6.29 5.86
C ALA A 32 6.84 -6.82 6.23
N GLN A 33 5.77 -6.17 5.76
CA GLN A 33 4.41 -6.66 5.96
C GLN A 33 4.14 -7.98 5.22
N ARG A 34 4.65 -8.11 3.99
CA ARG A 34 4.57 -9.38 3.23
C ARG A 34 5.36 -10.50 3.88
N ALA A 35 6.53 -10.22 4.44
CA ALA A 35 7.30 -11.20 5.21
C ALA A 35 6.54 -11.70 6.45
N GLN A 36 5.65 -10.87 7.01
CA GLN A 36 4.74 -11.23 8.10
C GLN A 36 3.44 -11.90 7.62
N GLY A 37 3.27 -12.13 6.32
CA GLY A 37 2.08 -12.76 5.73
C GLY A 37 0.93 -11.79 5.41
N THR A 38 1.14 -10.48 5.59
CA THR A 38 0.15 -9.46 5.19
C THR A 38 0.32 -9.12 3.72
N ASN A 39 -0.75 -9.23 2.92
CA ASN A 39 -0.71 -8.80 1.53
C ASN A 39 -0.72 -7.26 1.44
N ALA A 40 0.45 -6.65 1.62
CA ALA A 40 0.66 -5.21 1.52
C ALA A 40 1.04 -4.80 0.09
N GLN A 41 0.60 -3.62 -0.34
CA GLN A 41 0.89 -3.02 -1.64
C GLN A 41 1.18 -1.53 -1.45
N VAL A 42 2.09 -0.98 -2.26
CA VAL A 42 2.36 0.46 -2.29
C VAL A 42 1.52 1.08 -3.39
N VAL A 43 0.76 2.13 -3.05
CA VAL A 43 -0.07 2.91 -3.98
C VAL A 43 0.33 4.37 -3.86
N MET A 44 0.48 5.06 -4.99
CA MET A 44 0.73 6.50 -4.99
C MET A 44 -0.61 7.25 -4.93
N ASP A 45 -0.78 8.07 -3.90
CA ASP A 45 -1.89 9.01 -3.74
C ASP A 45 -1.49 10.36 -4.35
N LEU A 46 -1.95 10.57 -5.59
CA LEU A 46 -1.65 11.79 -6.36
C LEU A 46 -2.17 13.09 -5.70
N PRO A 47 -3.37 13.13 -5.09
CA PRO A 47 -3.88 14.34 -4.45
C PRO A 47 -3.06 14.84 -3.27
N THR A 48 -2.43 13.94 -2.51
CA THR A 48 -1.64 14.30 -1.31
C THR A 48 -0.14 14.12 -1.48
N ASP A 49 0.31 13.70 -2.67
CA ASP A 49 1.70 13.38 -3.00
C ASP A 49 2.35 12.43 -1.98
N GLN A 50 1.66 11.33 -1.70
CA GLN A 50 2.07 10.33 -0.71
C GLN A 50 2.06 8.93 -1.29
N PHE A 51 2.97 8.08 -0.81
CA PHE A 51 2.89 6.64 -0.98
C PHE A 51 2.12 6.05 0.18
N LEU A 52 1.02 5.38 -0.11
CA LEU A 52 0.20 4.66 0.86
C LEU A 52 0.57 3.19 0.79
N VAL A 53 0.91 2.59 1.93
CA VAL A 53 0.97 1.13 2.01
C VAL A 53 -0.41 0.64 2.43
N VAL A 54 -1.05 -0.10 1.54
CA VAL A 54 -2.40 -0.64 1.74
C VAL A 54 -2.35 -2.15 1.81
N THR A 55 -3.27 -2.75 2.54
CA THR A 55 -3.47 -4.20 2.50
C THR A 55 -4.84 -4.53 1.92
N ASP A 56 -4.87 -5.58 1.10
CA ASP A 56 -6.12 -6.19 0.68
C ASP A 56 -6.65 -7.06 1.82
N THR A 57 -7.66 -6.57 2.53
CA THR A 57 -8.53 -7.44 3.32
C THR A 57 -9.46 -8.15 2.35
N SER A 58 -9.06 -9.32 1.87
CA SER A 58 -10.03 -10.29 1.34
C SER A 58 -10.88 -10.71 2.54
N THR A 59 -12.03 -10.06 2.72
CA THR A 59 -13.08 -10.59 3.59
C THR A 59 -13.58 -11.87 2.91
N GLU A 60 -13.08 -13.02 3.37
CA GLU A 60 -13.68 -14.34 3.07
C GLU A 60 -14.79 -14.65 4.08
#